data_AF-A0A3S4HV55-F1
#
_entry.id   AF-A0A3S4HV55-F1
#
_cell.length_a   1.000
_cell.length_b   1.000
_cell.length_c   1.000
_cell.angle_alpha   90.00
_cell.angle_beta   90.00
_cell.angle_gamma   90.00
#
_symmetry.space_group_name_H-M   'P 1'
#
loop_
_entity.id
_entity.type
_entity.pdbx_description
1 polymer ?
#
loop_
_entity_poly.entity_id
_entity_poly.type
_entity_poly.pdbx_seq_one_letter_code
_entity_poly.pdbx_strand_id
1 'polypeptide(L)'
;MKKVYIKTFGCQMNEYDSDKMADVLGSAEGMVKTDNPEEADVILFNTCSVREKAQEKVFSDLGRIRPLKEANPDLIIGVGGCVASQEGDAIVKRAPFVDVVFGPQTLHRLPDLIESRKQSGRSQVDISFPEIEKFDHIPPAKVDGGAAFVSIMEGCSKYCSFCVVPYTRGEEVSRPFEDVLTEIAGLAAQGVKEITLLGQNVNAYRGLMSDGEIADFALLLEYVHEVPGVERIRFTTSHPREFSQRIIDCYAKLPKLVSHLHLPVQSGSDRVLMAMKRGYTGLEYKSIIRKLRAIRPTCACRPTSSSASRARPRPTSSRR
;
A
#
# COMPACT_ATOMS: atom_id res chain seq x y z
N MET A 1 7.76 1.13 -29.59
CA MET A 1 6.87 1.33 -28.41
C MET A 1 7.77 1.58 -27.22
N LYS A 2 7.44 2.57 -26.40
CA LYS A 2 8.20 2.83 -25.18
C LYS A 2 7.93 1.74 -24.14
N LYS A 3 8.95 1.33 -23.39
CA LYS A 3 8.88 0.24 -22.42
C LYS A 3 9.20 0.73 -21.01
N VAL A 4 8.47 0.22 -20.02
CA VAL A 4 8.72 0.46 -18.60
C VAL A 4 9.05 -0.85 -17.89
N TYR A 5 10.17 -0.88 -17.16
CA TYR A 5 10.52 -1.96 -16.26
C TYR A 5 10.30 -1.51 -14.81
N ILE A 6 9.52 -2.28 -14.05
CA ILE A 6 9.20 -1.95 -12.66
C ILE A 6 9.69 -3.08 -11.76
N LYS A 7 10.68 -2.78 -10.92
CA LYS A 7 11.15 -3.69 -9.88
C LYS A 7 10.41 -3.41 -8.57
N THR A 8 9.40 -4.24 -8.28
CA THR A 8 8.64 -4.14 -7.04
C THR A 8 9.38 -4.81 -5.89
N PHE A 9 9.44 -4.13 -4.74
CA PHE A 9 9.92 -4.67 -3.49
C PHE A 9 8.82 -4.64 -2.46
N GLY A 10 8.72 -5.68 -1.64
CA GLY A 10 8.05 -5.57 -0.34
C GLY A 10 6.70 -6.29 -0.23
N CYS A 11 5.62 -5.51 -0.27
CA CYS A 11 4.28 -5.89 0.19
C CYS A 11 3.19 -5.75 -0.88
N GLN A 12 1.99 -6.25 -0.59
CA GLN A 12 0.81 -6.21 -1.47
C GLN A 12 0.44 -4.79 -1.92
N MET A 13 0.66 -3.78 -1.07
CA MET A 13 0.41 -2.39 -1.43
C MET A 13 1.40 -1.90 -2.50
N ASN A 14 2.64 -2.35 -2.46
CA ASN A 14 3.62 -2.00 -3.50
C ASN A 14 3.34 -2.72 -4.82
N GLU A 15 2.81 -3.96 -4.80
CA GLU A 15 2.34 -4.60 -6.04
C GLU A 15 1.21 -3.77 -6.68
N TYR A 16 0.20 -3.39 -5.88
CA TYR A 16 -0.87 -2.50 -6.33
C TYR A 16 -0.32 -1.16 -6.86
N ASP A 17 0.55 -0.49 -6.11
CA ASP A 17 1.14 0.80 -6.52
C ASP A 17 1.95 0.64 -7.83
N SER A 18 2.65 -0.48 -8.03
CA SER A 18 3.41 -0.77 -9.25
C SER A 18 2.51 -0.97 -10.46
N ASP A 19 1.38 -1.66 -10.31
CA ASP A 19 0.39 -1.82 -11.38
C ASP A 19 -0.20 -0.46 -11.77
N LYS A 20 -0.53 0.38 -10.78
CA LYS A 20 -1.01 1.75 -11.04
C LYS A 20 0.04 2.63 -11.74
N MET A 21 1.33 2.49 -11.40
CA MET A 21 2.40 3.18 -12.12
C MET A 21 2.46 2.78 -13.60
N ALA A 22 2.28 1.48 -13.89
CA ALA A 22 2.24 0.99 -15.26
C ALA A 22 1.01 1.56 -16.01
N ASP A 23 -0.16 1.57 -15.38
CA ASP A 23 -1.38 2.11 -15.99
C ASP A 23 -1.24 3.61 -16.29
N VAL A 24 -0.73 4.41 -15.33
CA VAL A 24 -0.53 5.86 -15.48
C VAL A 24 0.43 6.15 -16.64
N LEU A 25 1.56 5.45 -16.72
CA LEU A 25 2.52 5.63 -17.82
C LEU A 25 2.00 5.10 -19.17
N GLY A 26 1.21 4.03 -19.14
CA GLY A 26 0.52 3.50 -20.31
C GLY A 26 -0.50 4.49 -20.88
N SER A 27 -1.31 5.12 -20.02
CA SER A 27 -2.29 6.13 -20.42
C SER A 27 -1.66 7.43 -20.91
N ALA A 28 -0.59 7.90 -20.28
CA ALA A 28 0.04 9.18 -20.63
C ALA A 28 1.00 9.10 -21.83
N GLU A 29 1.88 8.08 -21.87
CA GLU A 29 2.96 7.98 -22.87
C GLU A 29 2.86 6.73 -23.76
N GLY A 30 1.81 5.91 -23.62
CA GLY A 30 1.65 4.67 -24.40
C GLY A 30 2.70 3.60 -24.05
N MET A 31 3.25 3.65 -22.82
CA MET A 31 4.28 2.72 -22.38
C MET A 31 3.72 1.32 -22.12
N VAL A 32 4.51 0.29 -22.41
CA VAL A 32 4.18 -1.10 -22.14
C VAL A 32 5.17 -1.70 -21.14
N LYS A 33 4.69 -2.52 -20.20
CA LYS A 33 5.54 -3.18 -19.21
C LYS A 33 6.49 -4.18 -19.89
N THR A 34 7.74 -4.20 -19.45
CA THR A 34 8.76 -5.20 -19.85
C THR A 34 9.37 -5.84 -18.62
N ASP A 35 9.75 -7.11 -18.73
CA ASP A 35 10.52 -7.84 -17.72
C ASP A 35 12.04 -7.73 -17.94
N ASN A 36 12.46 -7.19 -19.09
CA ASN A 36 13.86 -6.96 -19.40
C ASN A 36 14.24 -5.49 -19.14
N PRO A 37 15.11 -5.20 -18.16
CA PRO A 37 15.54 -3.82 -17.87
C PRO A 37 16.39 -3.21 -19.00
N GLU A 38 17.05 -4.01 -19.84
CA GLU A 38 17.88 -3.52 -20.94
C GLU A 38 17.06 -2.95 -22.11
N GLU A 39 15.80 -3.35 -22.21
CA GLU A 39 14.86 -2.89 -23.25
C GLU A 39 14.00 -1.72 -22.79
N ALA A 40 14.17 -1.26 -21.54
CA ALA A 40 13.31 -0.26 -20.94
C ALA A 40 13.78 1.17 -21.27
N ASP A 41 12.82 2.05 -21.54
CA ASP A 41 13.04 3.51 -21.59
C ASP A 41 12.90 4.14 -20.20
N VAL A 42 12.15 3.47 -19.31
CA VAL A 42 11.93 3.87 -17.92
C VAL A 42 12.14 2.68 -16.99
N ILE A 43 13.02 2.81 -16.00
CA ILE A 43 13.28 1.81 -14.96
C ILE A 43 12.82 2.38 -13.62
N LEU A 44 11.83 1.75 -12.99
CA LEU A 44 11.29 2.16 -11.70
C LEU A 44 11.62 1.12 -10.61
N PHE A 45 12.09 1.59 -9.45
CA PHE A 45 12.22 0.77 -8.24
C PHE A 45 11.13 1.16 -7.26
N ASN A 46 10.14 0.29 -7.03
CA ASN A 46 9.09 0.55 -6.03
C ASN A 46 9.47 -0.07 -4.68
N THR A 47 9.97 0.76 -3.78
CA THR A 47 10.74 0.36 -2.60
C THR A 47 9.86 0.18 -1.35
N CYS A 48 10.28 -0.70 -0.44
CA CYS A 48 9.58 -0.95 0.82
C CYS A 48 10.54 -0.82 2.01
N SER A 49 10.17 -0.07 3.04
CA SER A 49 11.02 0.22 4.22
C SER A 49 10.90 -0.79 5.36
N VAL A 50 10.02 -1.79 5.23
CA VAL A 50 9.65 -2.70 6.34
C VAL A 50 10.61 -3.91 6.44
N ARG A 51 11.46 -4.14 5.44
CA ARG A 51 12.44 -5.22 5.45
C ARG A 51 13.81 -4.72 5.91
N GLU A 52 14.56 -5.60 6.59
CA GLU A 52 15.95 -5.32 6.93
C GLU A 52 16.77 -5.07 5.66
N LYS A 53 17.66 -4.08 5.72
CA LYS A 53 18.53 -3.65 4.62
C LYS A 53 17.82 -3.21 3.33
N ALA A 54 16.58 -2.71 3.45
CA ALA A 54 15.82 -2.21 2.31
C ALA A 54 16.56 -1.09 1.56
N GLN A 55 17.21 -0.19 2.30
CA GLN A 55 17.98 0.91 1.75
C GLN A 55 19.21 0.41 0.99
N GLU A 56 20.05 -0.43 1.59
CA GLU A 56 21.24 -0.95 0.92
C GLU A 56 20.89 -1.74 -0.34
N LYS A 57 19.77 -2.47 -0.33
CA LYS A 57 19.31 -3.23 -1.50
C LYS A 57 18.97 -2.33 -2.69
N VAL A 58 18.28 -1.21 -2.44
CA VAL A 58 17.98 -0.20 -3.47
C VAL A 58 19.26 0.36 -4.07
N PHE A 59 20.21 0.78 -3.24
CA PHE A 59 21.47 1.34 -3.74
C PHE A 59 22.31 0.30 -4.49
N SER A 60 22.28 -0.97 -4.05
CA SER A 60 22.93 -2.06 -4.78
C SER A 60 22.31 -2.27 -6.16
N ASP A 61 20.99 -2.24 -6.28
CA ASP A 61 20.31 -2.40 -7.55
C ASP A 61 20.48 -1.17 -8.46
N LEU A 62 20.47 0.04 -7.91
CA LEU A 62 20.83 1.27 -8.63
C LEU A 62 22.25 1.20 -9.20
N GLY A 63 23.20 0.67 -8.43
CA GLY A 63 24.58 0.47 -8.90
C GLY A 63 24.68 -0.50 -10.08
N ARG A 64 23.80 -1.50 -10.16
CA ARG A 64 23.78 -2.49 -11.25
C ARG A 64 23.23 -1.95 -12.56
N ILE A 65 22.28 -1.01 -12.50
CA ILE A 65 21.68 -0.42 -13.70
C ILE A 65 22.42 0.83 -14.19
N ARG A 66 23.37 1.36 -13.41
CA ARG A 66 24.16 2.53 -13.78
C ARG A 66 24.84 2.40 -15.17
N PRO A 67 25.42 1.24 -15.56
CA PRO A 67 25.97 1.08 -16.90
C PRO A 67 24.95 1.26 -18.02
N LEU A 68 23.67 0.91 -17.79
CA LEU A 68 22.61 1.12 -18.78
C LEU A 68 22.32 2.60 -19.00
N LYS A 69 22.36 3.42 -17.94
CA LYS A 69 22.22 4.88 -18.04
C LYS A 69 23.42 5.55 -18.69
N GLU A 70 24.62 5.01 -18.48
CA GLU A 70 25.84 5.48 -19.14
C GLU A 70 25.81 5.14 -20.64
N ALA A 71 25.25 3.98 -21.02
CA ALA A 71 25.05 3.59 -22.42
C ALA A 71 23.89 4.35 -23.10
N ASN A 72 22.83 4.66 -22.36
CA ASN A 72 21.67 5.40 -22.83
C ASN A 72 21.34 6.57 -21.87
N PRO A 73 21.82 7.79 -22.14
CA PRO A 73 21.54 8.98 -21.31
C PRO A 73 20.06 9.33 -21.19
N ASP A 74 19.25 8.93 -22.18
CA ASP A 74 17.80 9.19 -22.23
C ASP A 74 16.97 8.23 -21.36
N LEU A 75 17.56 7.11 -20.92
CA LEU A 75 16.92 6.14 -20.01
C LEU A 75 16.51 6.81 -18.70
N ILE A 76 15.25 6.78 -18.33
CA ILE A 76 14.78 7.39 -17.07
C ILE A 76 14.89 6.39 -15.92
N ILE A 77 15.53 6.79 -14.82
CA ILE A 77 15.61 5.99 -13.58
C ILE A 77 14.78 6.65 -12.48
N GLY A 78 13.77 5.94 -12.00
CA GLY A 78 12.89 6.37 -10.92
C GLY A 78 13.00 5.52 -9.65
N VAL A 79 12.94 6.14 -8.48
CA VAL A 79 12.85 5.44 -7.18
C VAL A 79 11.59 5.89 -6.44
N GLY A 80 10.65 4.96 -6.29
CA GLY A 80 9.36 5.17 -5.66
C GLY A 80 9.21 4.44 -4.32
N GLY A 81 8.11 4.68 -3.61
CA GLY A 81 7.69 3.87 -2.47
C GLY A 81 8.21 4.34 -1.10
N CYS A 82 8.12 3.49 -0.08
CA CYS A 82 8.35 3.93 1.30
C CYS A 82 9.80 4.33 1.61
N VAL A 83 10.81 3.74 0.94
CA VAL A 83 12.21 4.18 1.14
C VAL A 83 12.44 5.51 0.46
N ALA A 84 11.84 5.74 -0.70
CA ALA A 84 11.88 7.02 -1.40
C ALA A 84 11.34 8.15 -0.50
N SER A 85 10.20 7.95 0.17
CA SER A 85 9.67 8.93 1.12
C SER A 85 10.55 9.18 2.35
N GLN A 86 11.36 8.21 2.78
CA GLN A 86 12.27 8.39 3.92
C GLN A 86 13.53 9.16 3.55
N GLU A 87 14.10 8.83 2.40
CA GLU A 87 15.41 9.35 2.00
C GLU A 87 15.30 10.61 1.14
N GLY A 88 14.25 10.73 0.32
CA GLY A 88 13.99 11.88 -0.54
C GLY A 88 15.22 12.30 -1.34
N ASP A 89 15.64 13.56 -1.15
CA ASP A 89 16.83 14.14 -1.79
C ASP A 89 18.13 13.38 -1.50
N ALA A 90 18.22 12.64 -0.40
CA ALA A 90 19.42 11.86 -0.07
C ALA A 90 19.69 10.77 -1.12
N ILE A 91 18.65 10.25 -1.79
CA ILE A 91 18.80 9.30 -2.91
C ILE A 91 19.54 9.97 -4.05
N VAL A 92 19.10 11.16 -4.47
CA VAL A 92 19.71 11.90 -5.58
C VAL A 92 21.14 12.30 -5.23
N LYS A 93 21.40 12.73 -3.99
CA LYS A 93 22.76 13.07 -3.53
C LYS A 93 23.72 11.87 -3.59
N ARG A 94 23.24 10.67 -3.26
CA ARG A 94 24.06 9.44 -3.25
C ARG A 94 24.13 8.74 -4.61
N ALA A 95 23.11 8.87 -5.43
CA ALA A 95 23.01 8.32 -6.78
C ALA A 95 22.54 9.43 -7.75
N PRO A 96 23.43 10.33 -8.21
CA PRO A 96 23.07 11.48 -9.04
C PRO A 96 22.48 11.15 -10.41
N PHE A 97 22.57 9.89 -10.82
CA PHE A 97 21.98 9.37 -12.06
C PHE A 97 20.50 8.98 -11.91
N VAL A 98 19.91 9.11 -10.72
CA VAL A 98 18.47 8.95 -10.49
C VAL A 98 17.76 10.22 -10.96
N ASP A 99 16.78 10.04 -11.85
CA ASP A 99 16.07 11.12 -12.51
C ASP A 99 14.81 11.55 -11.75
N VAL A 100 14.11 10.61 -11.11
CA VAL A 100 12.87 10.88 -10.39
C VAL A 100 12.82 10.14 -9.05
N VAL A 101 12.40 10.81 -7.99
CA VAL A 101 12.11 10.21 -6.68
C VAL A 101 10.70 10.59 -6.28
N PHE A 102 9.87 9.61 -5.92
CA PHE A 102 8.46 9.87 -5.61
C PHE A 102 7.94 9.03 -4.44
N GLY A 103 6.99 9.58 -3.69
CA GLY A 103 6.33 8.88 -2.59
C GLY A 103 5.20 7.95 -3.05
N PRO A 104 4.69 7.09 -2.16
CA PRO A 104 3.52 6.25 -2.47
C PRO A 104 2.25 7.03 -2.83
N GLN A 105 2.11 8.25 -2.32
CA GLN A 105 0.94 9.12 -2.59
C GLN A 105 1.05 9.90 -3.90
N THR A 106 2.25 10.06 -4.47
CA THR A 106 2.50 10.97 -5.60
C THR A 106 2.75 10.23 -6.92
N LEU A 107 2.51 8.92 -6.97
CA LEU A 107 2.74 8.10 -8.17
C LEU A 107 1.93 8.56 -9.40
N HIS A 108 0.77 9.20 -9.19
CA HIS A 108 -0.07 9.74 -10.27
C HIS A 108 0.62 10.88 -11.02
N ARG A 109 1.53 11.62 -10.36
CA ARG A 109 2.33 12.71 -10.95
C ARG A 109 3.58 12.22 -11.67
N LEU A 110 3.79 10.90 -11.74
CA LEU A 110 4.99 10.32 -12.35
C LEU A 110 5.22 10.79 -13.80
N PRO A 111 4.21 10.89 -14.69
CA PRO A 111 4.40 11.43 -16.03
C PRO A 111 4.95 12.87 -16.01
N ASP A 112 4.35 13.74 -15.20
CA ASP A 112 4.75 15.15 -15.07
C ASP A 112 6.17 15.29 -14.50
N LEU A 113 6.54 14.45 -13.54
CA LEU A 113 7.89 14.41 -12.99
C LEU A 113 8.93 13.98 -14.04
N ILE A 114 8.59 13.00 -14.86
CA ILE A 114 9.45 12.54 -15.96
C ILE A 114 9.61 13.66 -17.01
N GLU A 115 8.53 14.32 -17.39
CA GLU A 115 8.56 15.44 -18.32
C GLU A 115 9.37 16.62 -17.77
N SER A 116 9.13 17.01 -16.52
CA SER A 116 9.87 18.08 -15.84
C SER A 116 11.37 17.80 -15.77
N ARG A 117 11.76 16.54 -15.54
CA ARG A 117 13.16 16.11 -15.62
C ARG A 117 13.70 16.27 -17.03
N LYS A 118 12.96 15.83 -18.06
CA LYS A 118 13.39 15.92 -19.47
C LYS A 118 13.61 17.38 -19.89
N GLN A 119 12.75 18.30 -19.45
CA GLN A 119 12.84 19.73 -19.77
C GLN A 119 13.96 20.44 -19.00
N SER A 120 14.09 20.18 -17.70
CA SER A 120 15.05 20.90 -16.84
C SER A 120 16.45 20.30 -16.80
N GLY A 121 16.59 19.02 -17.15
CA GLY A 121 17.81 18.24 -16.97
C GLY A 121 18.18 17.95 -15.50
N ARG A 122 17.30 18.32 -14.55
CA ARG A 122 17.52 18.12 -13.11
C ARG A 122 16.60 17.03 -12.56
N SER A 123 17.10 16.28 -11.59
CA SER A 123 16.31 15.27 -10.88
C SER A 123 15.10 15.91 -10.19
N GLN A 124 13.95 15.23 -10.25
CA GLN A 124 12.70 15.68 -9.63
C GLN A 124 12.41 14.83 -8.39
N VAL A 125 12.01 15.48 -7.28
CA VAL A 125 11.71 14.81 -6.02
C VAL A 125 10.34 15.28 -5.53
N ASP A 126 9.38 14.38 -5.46
CA ASP A 126 8.06 14.64 -4.86
C ASP A 126 7.66 13.52 -3.90
N ILE A 127 7.94 13.75 -2.62
CA ILE A 127 7.60 12.84 -1.52
C ILE A 127 6.49 13.41 -0.63
N SER A 128 5.69 14.34 -1.17
CA SER A 128 4.58 14.97 -0.43
C SER A 128 3.42 13.99 -0.17
N PHE A 129 2.53 14.37 0.75
CA PHE A 129 1.32 13.62 1.10
C PHE A 129 0.08 14.46 0.75
N PRO A 130 -0.29 14.60 -0.54
CA PRO A 130 -1.55 15.24 -0.91
C PRO A 130 -2.72 14.39 -0.41
N GLU A 131 -3.78 15.03 0.11
CA GLU A 131 -4.81 14.30 0.84
C GLU A 131 -5.65 13.38 -0.08
N ILE A 132 -6.01 13.78 -1.32
CA ILE A 132 -6.96 12.98 -2.14
C ILE A 132 -6.65 12.96 -3.66
N GLU A 133 -5.68 13.72 -4.18
CA GLU A 133 -5.47 13.83 -5.64
C GLU A 133 -5.14 12.49 -6.36
N LYS A 134 -4.57 11.51 -5.64
CA LYS A 134 -4.06 10.28 -6.26
C LYS A 134 -5.14 9.47 -6.98
N PHE A 135 -6.32 9.29 -6.37
CA PHE A 135 -7.33 8.38 -6.92
C PHE A 135 -8.14 9.00 -8.05
N ASP A 136 -8.27 10.33 -8.06
CA ASP A 136 -8.97 11.09 -9.11
C ASP A 136 -8.23 11.05 -10.46
N HIS A 137 -6.92 10.79 -10.43
CA HIS A 137 -6.03 10.84 -11.60
C HIS A 137 -5.51 9.48 -12.05
N ILE A 138 -5.86 8.39 -11.35
CA ILE A 138 -5.44 7.04 -11.72
C ILE A 138 -6.45 6.45 -12.73
N PRO A 139 -5.99 5.95 -13.89
CA PRO A 139 -6.86 5.28 -14.85
C PRO A 139 -7.47 3.99 -14.27
N PRO A 140 -8.62 3.54 -14.82
CA PRO A 140 -9.27 2.30 -14.38
C PRO A 140 -8.33 1.10 -14.55
N ALA A 141 -8.19 0.30 -13.50
CA ALA A 141 -7.31 -0.87 -13.50
C ALA A 141 -7.73 -1.87 -14.58
N LYS A 142 -6.73 -2.45 -15.27
CA LYS A 142 -6.89 -3.64 -16.11
C LYS A 142 -6.23 -4.83 -15.43
N VAL A 143 -7.00 -5.88 -15.17
CA VAL A 143 -6.47 -7.06 -14.48
C VAL A 143 -6.65 -8.30 -15.34
N ASP A 144 -5.52 -8.89 -15.74
CA ASP A 144 -5.48 -10.22 -16.34
C ASP A 144 -5.42 -11.28 -15.22
N GLY A 145 -6.58 -11.57 -14.62
CA GLY A 145 -6.64 -12.56 -13.55
C GLY A 145 -7.97 -12.63 -12.81
N GLY A 146 -8.20 -13.74 -12.10
CA GLY A 146 -9.40 -13.94 -11.29
C GLY A 146 -9.41 -13.22 -9.95
N ALA A 147 -8.32 -12.55 -9.57
CA ALA A 147 -8.17 -11.87 -8.28
C ALA A 147 -7.55 -10.48 -8.45
N ALA A 148 -8.05 -9.49 -7.70
CA ALA A 148 -7.53 -8.13 -7.72
C ALA A 148 -7.39 -7.53 -6.31
N PHE A 149 -6.46 -6.60 -6.19
CA PHE A 149 -6.27 -5.78 -5.01
C PHE A 149 -6.95 -4.42 -5.20
N VAL A 150 -7.68 -3.96 -4.19
CA VAL A 150 -8.32 -2.63 -4.21
C VAL A 150 -7.94 -1.92 -2.93
N SER A 151 -7.18 -0.83 -3.04
CA SER A 151 -6.84 0.03 -1.89
C SER A 151 -8.07 0.83 -1.49
N ILE A 152 -8.57 0.71 -0.27
CA ILE A 152 -9.75 1.48 0.20
C ILE A 152 -9.36 2.71 1.02
N MET A 153 -8.12 2.75 1.48
CA MET A 153 -7.60 3.82 2.33
C MET A 153 -6.08 3.80 2.31
N GLU A 154 -5.48 4.95 2.61
CA GLU A 154 -4.04 5.10 2.74
C GLU A 154 -3.64 5.69 4.09
N GLY A 155 -2.37 5.51 4.46
CA GLY A 155 -1.81 6.04 5.70
C GLY A 155 -2.32 5.35 6.96
N CYS A 156 -1.83 5.81 8.12
CA CYS A 156 -2.21 5.23 9.42
C CYS A 156 -1.92 6.20 10.57
N SER A 157 -2.92 6.52 11.38
CA SER A 157 -2.78 7.47 12.51
C SER A 157 -2.58 6.80 13.87
N LYS A 158 -2.19 5.51 13.93
CA LYS A 158 -2.00 4.76 15.19
C LYS A 158 -0.63 4.93 15.85
N TYR A 159 0.34 5.59 15.19
CA TYR A 159 1.70 5.93 15.69
C TYR A 159 2.32 4.88 16.65
N CYS A 160 2.26 3.60 16.27
CA CYS A 160 2.88 2.53 17.05
C CYS A 160 4.40 2.73 17.08
N SER A 161 5.05 2.44 18.20
CA SER A 161 6.46 2.84 18.41
C SER A 161 7.48 2.22 17.44
N PHE A 162 7.12 1.12 16.78
CA PHE A 162 7.93 0.43 15.77
C PHE A 162 7.50 0.74 14.34
N CYS A 163 6.36 1.41 14.14
CA CYS A 163 5.73 1.53 12.83
C CYS A 163 6.25 2.76 12.09
N VAL A 164 6.61 2.55 10.83
CA VAL A 164 7.14 3.61 9.96
C VAL A 164 6.11 4.20 9.00
N VAL A 165 4.94 3.56 8.90
CA VAL A 165 3.85 3.96 8.00
C VAL A 165 3.44 5.42 8.15
N PRO A 166 3.20 5.97 9.37
CA PRO A 166 2.74 7.36 9.49
C PRO A 166 3.70 8.37 8.87
N TYR A 167 5.00 8.05 8.83
CA TYR A 167 6.05 8.91 8.30
C TYR A 167 6.31 8.71 6.79
N THR A 168 5.78 7.64 6.21
CA THR A 168 6.10 7.24 4.82
C THR A 168 4.87 7.16 3.92
N ARG A 169 3.67 7.16 4.49
CA ARG A 169 2.39 7.16 3.76
C ARG A 169 1.39 8.20 4.28
N GLY A 170 1.78 9.00 5.28
CA GLY A 170 0.94 10.05 5.85
C GLY A 170 -0.10 9.55 6.86
N GLU A 171 -0.99 10.47 7.21
CA GLU A 171 -2.13 10.20 8.08
C GLU A 171 -3.20 9.34 7.39
N GLU A 172 -4.09 8.76 8.20
CA GLU A 172 -5.17 7.90 7.73
C GLU A 172 -6.18 8.69 6.90
N VAL A 173 -6.27 8.36 5.60
CA VAL A 173 -7.25 8.92 4.67
C VAL A 173 -8.02 7.79 4.02
N SER A 174 -9.35 7.85 4.11
CA SER A 174 -10.25 6.87 3.47
C SER A 174 -10.68 7.37 2.11
N ARG A 175 -10.72 6.46 1.13
CA ARG A 175 -11.31 6.79 -0.18
C ARG A 175 -12.83 6.98 -0.05
N PRO A 176 -13.43 7.84 -0.87
CA PRO A 176 -14.89 7.95 -0.98
C PRO A 176 -15.53 6.58 -1.24
N PHE A 177 -16.71 6.39 -0.67
CA PHE A 177 -17.40 5.10 -0.69
C PHE A 177 -17.74 4.63 -2.12
N GLU A 178 -18.27 5.55 -2.93
CA GLU A 178 -18.71 5.26 -4.29
C GLU A 178 -17.55 4.97 -5.24
N ASP A 179 -16.40 5.63 -5.06
CA ASP A 179 -15.20 5.39 -5.87
C ASP A 179 -14.69 3.96 -5.69
N VAL A 180 -14.69 3.46 -4.46
CA VAL A 180 -14.28 2.10 -4.15
C VAL A 180 -15.24 1.10 -4.80
N LEU A 181 -16.55 1.33 -4.70
CA LEU A 181 -17.55 0.47 -5.33
C LEU A 181 -17.47 0.50 -6.86
N THR A 182 -17.22 1.66 -7.44
CA THR A 182 -17.07 1.85 -8.89
C THR A 182 -15.86 1.08 -9.42
N GLU A 183 -14.71 1.15 -8.74
CA GLU A 183 -13.52 0.37 -9.10
C GLU A 183 -13.79 -1.14 -9.00
N ILE A 184 -14.43 -1.59 -7.92
CA ILE A 184 -14.77 -3.01 -7.73
C ILE A 184 -15.74 -3.50 -8.80
N ALA A 185 -16.76 -2.72 -9.14
CA ALA A 185 -17.71 -3.06 -10.20
C ALA A 185 -17.02 -3.14 -11.57
N GLY A 186 -16.11 -2.21 -11.87
CA GLY A 186 -15.28 -2.23 -13.08
C GLY A 186 -14.39 -3.46 -13.17
N LEU A 187 -13.79 -3.89 -12.06
CA LEU A 187 -12.99 -5.12 -11.99
C LEU A 187 -13.86 -6.38 -12.13
N ALA A 188 -15.03 -6.42 -11.49
CA ALA A 188 -15.97 -7.53 -11.61
C ALA A 188 -16.46 -7.70 -13.07
N ALA A 189 -16.72 -6.59 -13.78
CA ALA A 189 -17.09 -6.61 -15.19
C ALA A 189 -15.97 -7.16 -16.10
N GLN A 190 -14.71 -7.06 -15.69
CA GLN A 190 -13.55 -7.65 -16.37
C GLN A 190 -13.35 -9.14 -16.05
N GLY A 191 -14.19 -9.73 -15.20
CA GLY A 191 -14.12 -11.15 -14.83
C GLY A 191 -13.35 -11.44 -13.55
N VAL A 192 -12.98 -10.42 -12.77
CA VAL A 192 -12.39 -10.63 -11.45
C VAL A 192 -13.43 -11.18 -10.48
N LYS A 193 -13.10 -12.30 -9.82
CA LYS A 193 -13.98 -13.01 -8.89
C LYS A 193 -13.60 -12.85 -7.42
N GLU A 194 -12.31 -12.63 -7.13
CA GLU A 194 -11.80 -12.42 -5.77
C GLU A 194 -11.27 -10.99 -5.60
N ILE A 195 -11.87 -10.24 -4.67
CA ILE A 195 -11.45 -8.88 -4.33
C ILE A 195 -10.75 -8.90 -2.97
N THR A 196 -9.54 -8.36 -2.91
CA THR A 196 -8.82 -8.15 -1.64
C THR A 196 -8.72 -6.66 -1.34
N LEU A 197 -9.46 -6.22 -0.32
CA LEU A 197 -9.42 -4.84 0.17
C LEU A 197 -8.11 -4.58 0.93
N LEU A 198 -7.38 -3.56 0.49
CA LEU A 198 -6.10 -3.15 1.03
C LEU A 198 -6.18 -1.81 1.76
N GLY A 199 -5.34 -1.67 2.76
CA GLY A 199 -5.13 -0.46 3.55
C GLY A 199 -4.13 -0.76 4.65
N GLN A 200 -3.57 0.25 5.30
CA GLN A 200 -2.67 0.02 6.45
C GLN A 200 -3.43 -0.29 7.74
N ASN A 201 -4.71 0.10 7.82
CA ASN A 201 -5.63 -0.24 8.88
C ASN A 201 -7.08 -0.30 8.37
N VAL A 202 -7.41 -1.33 7.58
CA VAL A 202 -8.72 -1.42 6.88
C VAL A 202 -9.93 -1.29 7.81
N ASN A 203 -9.80 -1.66 9.08
CA ASN A 203 -10.92 -1.59 10.02
C ASN A 203 -11.30 -0.16 10.42
N ALA A 204 -10.43 0.82 10.24
CA ALA A 204 -10.72 2.23 10.51
C ALA A 204 -11.27 2.98 9.30
N TYR A 205 -11.58 2.27 8.20
CA TYR A 205 -12.18 2.89 7.03
C TYR A 205 -13.45 3.69 7.38
N ARG A 206 -13.48 4.92 6.88
CA ARG A 206 -14.54 5.91 7.04
C ARG A 206 -14.72 6.66 5.72
N GLY A 207 -15.40 6.03 4.77
CA GLY A 207 -15.63 6.61 3.44
C GLY A 207 -16.77 7.62 3.47
N LEU A 208 -16.57 8.79 2.87
CA LEU A 208 -17.65 9.75 2.63
C LEU A 208 -18.59 9.21 1.54
N MET A 209 -19.89 9.23 1.80
CA MET A 209 -20.95 8.91 0.84
C MET A 209 -21.50 10.19 0.19
N SER A 210 -22.19 10.06 -0.95
CA SER A 210 -22.74 11.21 -1.70
C SER A 210 -23.81 11.99 -0.95
N ASP A 211 -24.49 11.37 0.01
CA ASP A 211 -25.44 12.00 0.94
C ASP A 211 -24.76 12.73 2.11
N GLY A 212 -23.43 12.68 2.20
CA GLY A 212 -22.63 13.30 3.26
C GLY A 212 -22.47 12.44 4.51
N GLU A 213 -23.06 11.24 4.56
CA GLU A 213 -22.85 10.30 5.66
C GLU A 213 -21.50 9.57 5.54
N ILE A 214 -21.06 8.97 6.64
CA ILE A 214 -19.79 8.21 6.69
C ILE A 214 -20.10 6.71 6.73
N ALA A 215 -19.67 6.01 5.68
CA ALA A 215 -19.67 4.56 5.62
C ALA A 215 -18.54 3.97 6.46
N ASP A 216 -18.88 3.09 7.41
CA ASP A 216 -17.88 2.29 8.13
C ASP A 216 -17.41 1.08 7.29
N PHE A 217 -16.33 0.44 7.73
CA PHE A 217 -15.78 -0.73 7.04
C PHE A 217 -16.79 -1.90 6.92
N ALA A 218 -17.69 -2.07 7.90
CA ALA A 218 -18.69 -3.13 7.86
C ALA A 218 -19.72 -2.88 6.76
N LEU A 219 -20.19 -1.63 6.60
CA LEU A 219 -21.08 -1.23 5.51
C LEU A 219 -20.42 -1.44 4.15
N LEU A 220 -19.13 -1.10 4.02
CA LEU A 220 -18.39 -1.37 2.78
C LEU A 220 -18.35 -2.87 2.46
N LEU A 221 -18.11 -3.74 3.44
CA LEU A 221 -18.15 -5.19 3.21
C LEU A 221 -19.54 -5.68 2.77
N GLU A 222 -20.60 -5.13 3.34
CA GLU A 222 -21.99 -5.46 2.97
C GLU A 222 -22.29 -5.06 1.51
N TYR A 223 -21.86 -3.88 1.06
CA TYR A 223 -22.06 -3.46 -0.33
C TYR A 223 -21.19 -4.23 -1.32
N VAL A 224 -19.92 -4.45 -1.00
CA VAL A 224 -19.02 -5.26 -1.85
C VAL A 224 -19.54 -6.70 -1.98
N HIS A 225 -20.20 -7.22 -0.95
CA HIS A 225 -20.88 -8.51 -1.01
C HIS A 225 -21.99 -8.56 -2.05
N GLU A 226 -22.75 -7.48 -2.24
CA GLU A 226 -23.85 -7.44 -3.20
C GLU A 226 -23.40 -7.23 -4.66
N VAL A 227 -22.14 -6.84 -4.90
CA VAL A 227 -21.64 -6.61 -6.27
C VAL A 227 -21.72 -7.91 -7.10
N PRO A 228 -22.42 -7.88 -8.26
CA PRO A 228 -22.48 -9.02 -9.18
C PRO A 228 -21.09 -9.38 -9.72
N GLY A 229 -20.80 -10.67 -9.86
CA GLY A 229 -19.50 -11.17 -10.33
C GLY A 229 -18.45 -11.37 -9.23
N VAL A 230 -18.53 -10.63 -8.12
CA VAL A 230 -17.68 -10.88 -6.95
C VAL A 230 -18.15 -12.15 -6.24
N GLU A 231 -17.26 -13.14 -6.15
CA GLU A 231 -17.50 -14.43 -5.48
C GLU A 231 -16.80 -14.50 -4.11
N ARG A 232 -15.66 -13.81 -3.94
CA ARG A 232 -14.83 -13.88 -2.73
C ARG A 232 -14.33 -12.50 -2.32
N ILE A 233 -14.45 -12.20 -1.04
CA ILE A 233 -13.96 -10.96 -0.44
C ILE A 233 -12.91 -11.31 0.61
N ARG A 234 -11.77 -10.64 0.52
CA ARG A 234 -10.71 -10.66 1.53
C ARG A 234 -10.36 -9.25 1.94
N PHE A 235 -9.74 -9.14 3.10
CA PHE A 235 -9.05 -7.93 3.50
C PHE A 235 -7.83 -8.29 4.32
N THR A 236 -6.88 -7.37 4.40
CA THR A 236 -5.64 -7.53 5.18
C THR A 236 -5.37 -6.28 5.99
N THR A 237 -4.46 -6.40 6.97
CA THR A 237 -4.00 -5.30 7.83
C THR A 237 -5.08 -4.80 8.79
N SER A 238 -5.63 -5.73 9.59
CA SER A 238 -6.57 -5.40 10.66
C SER A 238 -5.88 -4.90 11.93
N HIS A 239 -6.57 -4.06 12.70
CA HIS A 239 -6.12 -3.60 14.01
C HIS A 239 -7.09 -4.05 15.11
N PRO A 240 -6.65 -4.78 16.16
CA PRO A 240 -7.56 -5.31 17.18
C PRO A 240 -8.45 -4.24 17.84
N ARG A 241 -7.91 -3.05 18.08
CA ARG A 241 -8.67 -1.91 18.65
C ARG A 241 -9.83 -1.42 17.77
N GLU A 242 -9.74 -1.59 16.45
CA GLU A 242 -10.75 -1.14 15.48
C GLU A 242 -11.66 -2.30 15.03
N PHE A 243 -11.49 -3.49 15.60
CA PHE A 243 -12.27 -4.66 15.21
C PHE A 243 -13.60 -4.68 15.95
N SER A 244 -14.58 -3.95 15.40
CA SER A 244 -15.91 -3.77 15.98
C SER A 244 -16.77 -5.03 15.95
N GLN A 245 -17.86 -5.02 16.74
CA GLN A 245 -18.85 -6.10 16.71
C GLN A 245 -19.53 -6.21 15.33
N ARG A 246 -19.78 -5.09 14.64
CA ARG A 246 -20.34 -5.10 13.27
C ARG A 246 -19.47 -5.91 12.30
N ILE A 247 -18.14 -5.76 12.38
CA ILE A 247 -17.21 -6.53 11.54
C ILE A 247 -17.27 -8.03 11.89
N ILE A 248 -17.41 -8.39 13.17
CA ILE A 248 -17.62 -9.78 13.61
C ILE A 248 -18.93 -10.33 13.01
N ASP A 249 -20.00 -9.54 13.02
CA ASP A 249 -21.30 -9.94 12.49
C ASP A 249 -21.27 -10.10 10.96
N CYS A 250 -20.43 -9.35 10.24
CA CYS A 250 -20.19 -9.57 8.81
C CYS A 250 -19.66 -10.99 8.54
N TYR A 251 -18.82 -11.55 9.40
CA TYR A 251 -18.42 -12.96 9.29
C TYR A 251 -19.60 -13.92 9.53
N ALA A 252 -20.65 -13.54 10.25
CA ALA A 252 -21.85 -14.38 10.35
C ALA A 252 -22.70 -14.29 9.08
N LYS A 253 -22.89 -13.07 8.57
CA LYS A 253 -23.91 -12.76 7.56
C LYS A 253 -23.44 -12.87 6.11
N LEU A 254 -22.17 -12.60 5.83
CA LEU A 254 -21.66 -12.44 4.47
C LEU A 254 -20.96 -13.73 3.99
N PRO A 255 -21.61 -14.62 3.22
CA PRO A 255 -20.99 -15.86 2.75
C PRO A 255 -19.79 -15.64 1.82
N LYS A 256 -19.78 -14.55 1.01
CA LYS A 256 -18.63 -14.23 0.13
C LYS A 256 -17.39 -13.77 0.91
N LEU A 257 -17.53 -13.31 2.15
CA LEU A 257 -16.40 -12.95 2.99
C LEU A 257 -15.65 -14.22 3.38
N VAL A 258 -14.37 -14.31 3.01
CA VAL A 258 -13.59 -15.54 3.25
C VAL A 258 -13.29 -15.72 4.74
N SER A 259 -13.32 -16.98 5.21
CA SER A 259 -12.95 -17.38 6.58
C SER A 259 -11.43 -17.31 6.84
N HIS A 260 -10.82 -16.17 6.52
CA HIS A 260 -9.40 -15.90 6.75
C HIS A 260 -9.25 -14.47 7.27
N LEU A 261 -8.68 -14.32 8.47
CA LEU A 261 -8.46 -13.04 9.11
C LEU A 261 -6.96 -12.83 9.39
N HIS A 262 -6.41 -11.74 8.86
CA HIS A 262 -5.09 -11.26 9.22
C HIS A 262 -5.19 -10.23 10.35
N LEU A 263 -5.02 -10.68 11.61
CA LEU A 263 -5.10 -9.84 12.81
C LEU A 263 -3.77 -9.88 13.59
N PRO A 264 -2.85 -8.93 13.37
CA PRO A 264 -1.54 -8.92 14.01
C PRO A 264 -1.61 -8.59 15.50
N VAL A 265 -1.21 -9.54 16.35
CA VAL A 265 -1.16 -9.37 17.82
C VAL A 265 0.06 -8.56 18.27
N GLN A 266 1.18 -8.66 17.55
CA GLN A 266 2.51 -8.11 17.86
C GLN A 266 3.18 -8.67 19.13
N SER A 267 2.48 -8.72 20.27
CA SER A 267 3.01 -9.28 21.52
C SER A 267 1.90 -9.89 22.39
N GLY A 268 2.23 -10.92 23.17
CA GLY A 268 1.32 -11.51 24.16
C GLY A 268 1.39 -10.88 25.56
N SER A 269 2.30 -9.92 25.77
CA SER A 269 2.48 -9.25 27.08
C SER A 269 1.86 -7.85 27.05
N ASP A 270 0.91 -7.60 27.96
CA ASP A 270 0.24 -6.29 28.08
C ASP A 270 1.23 -5.14 28.32
N ARG A 271 2.28 -5.39 29.12
CA ARG A 271 3.37 -4.43 29.33
C ARG A 271 4.07 -4.05 28.03
N VAL A 272 4.32 -5.03 27.15
CA VAL A 272 4.97 -4.80 25.85
C VAL A 272 3.98 -4.14 24.87
N LEU A 273 2.71 -4.55 24.85
CA LEU A 273 1.68 -3.92 24.03
C LEU A 273 1.50 -2.44 24.37
N MET A 274 1.57 -2.08 25.65
CA MET A 274 1.54 -0.70 26.12
C MET A 274 2.79 0.07 25.66
N ALA A 275 3.98 -0.50 25.80
CA ALA A 275 5.23 0.11 25.29
C ALA A 275 5.24 0.26 23.75
N MET A 276 4.52 -0.62 23.04
CA MET A 276 4.29 -0.55 21.60
C MET A 276 3.23 0.49 21.20
N LYS A 277 2.53 1.10 22.17
CA LYS A 277 1.37 1.99 21.98
C LYS A 277 0.21 1.34 21.20
N ARG A 278 -0.04 0.04 21.43
CA ARG A 278 -1.09 -0.71 20.71
C ARG A 278 -2.51 -0.37 21.18
N GLY A 279 -2.68 0.09 22.42
CA GLY A 279 -3.97 0.51 22.96
C GLY A 279 -4.99 -0.63 23.09
N TYR A 280 -4.53 -1.87 23.26
CA TYR A 280 -5.34 -3.04 23.64
C TYR A 280 -4.49 -4.00 24.48
N THR A 281 -5.18 -4.94 25.13
CA THR A 281 -4.65 -6.01 25.97
C THR A 281 -4.77 -7.37 25.29
N GLY A 282 -4.01 -8.36 25.78
CA GLY A 282 -4.12 -9.73 25.34
C GLY A 282 -5.51 -10.33 25.59
N LEU A 283 -6.24 -9.85 26.61
CA LEU A 283 -7.60 -10.30 26.90
C LEU A 283 -8.60 -9.80 25.83
N GLU A 284 -8.53 -8.53 25.46
CA GLU A 284 -9.37 -7.96 24.38
C GLU A 284 -9.12 -8.67 23.05
N TYR A 285 -7.85 -8.90 22.70
CA TYR A 285 -7.49 -9.67 21.51
C TYR A 285 -8.10 -11.09 21.53
N LYS A 286 -7.95 -11.82 22.65
CA LYS A 286 -8.53 -13.17 22.79
C LYS A 286 -10.05 -13.15 22.70
N SER A 287 -10.70 -12.11 23.22
CA SER A 287 -12.16 -11.93 23.14
C SER A 287 -12.63 -11.89 21.69
N ILE A 288 -11.98 -11.10 20.82
CA ILE A 288 -12.28 -11.02 19.38
C ILE A 288 -12.16 -12.40 18.72
N ILE A 289 -11.04 -13.10 18.96
CA ILE A 289 -10.81 -14.42 18.36
C ILE A 289 -11.85 -15.45 18.81
N ARG A 290 -12.25 -15.43 20.10
CA ARG A 290 -13.29 -16.33 20.62
C ARG A 290 -14.64 -16.08 19.95
N LYS A 291 -15.05 -14.81 19.82
CA LYS A 291 -16.29 -14.43 19.14
C LYS A 291 -16.30 -14.90 17.68
N LEU A 292 -15.22 -14.68 16.95
CA LEU A 292 -15.09 -15.12 15.56
C LEU A 292 -15.12 -16.64 15.42
N ARG A 293 -14.43 -17.37 16.29
CA ARG A 293 -14.44 -18.85 16.27
C ARG A 293 -15.80 -19.44 16.63
N ALA A 294 -16.58 -18.77 17.47
CA ALA A 294 -17.94 -19.20 17.77
C ALA A 294 -18.86 -19.12 16.53
N ILE A 295 -18.66 -18.12 15.68
CA ILE A 295 -19.43 -17.92 14.45
C ILE A 295 -18.90 -18.80 13.31
N ARG A 296 -17.58 -18.84 13.13
CA ARG A 296 -16.91 -19.64 12.10
C ARG A 296 -15.75 -20.43 12.72
N PRO A 297 -15.99 -21.66 13.18
CA PRO A 297 -14.95 -22.51 13.78
C PRO A 297 -13.75 -22.77 12.84
N THR A 298 -14.00 -22.78 11.54
CA THR A 298 -13.00 -23.00 10.49
C THR A 298 -12.21 -21.74 10.11
N CYS A 299 -12.47 -20.59 10.75
CA CYS A 299 -11.81 -19.33 10.42
C CYS A 299 -10.31 -19.36 10.74
N ALA A 300 -9.50 -19.27 9.69
CA ALA A 300 -8.05 -19.19 9.80
C ALA A 300 -7.64 -17.76 10.23
N CYS A 301 -7.42 -17.58 11.53
CA CYS A 301 -6.84 -16.34 12.06
C CYS A 301 -5.32 -16.44 12.03
N ARG A 302 -4.66 -15.65 11.17
CA ARG A 302 -3.20 -15.63 11.09
C ARG A 302 -2.63 -14.53 12.00
N PRO A 303 -2.05 -14.89 13.16
CA PRO A 303 -1.26 -13.93 13.94
C PRO A 303 0.07 -13.73 13.21
N THR A 304 0.27 -12.57 12.59
CA THR A 304 1.62 -12.14 12.25
C THR A 304 2.26 -11.57 13.50
N SER A 305 3.07 -12.39 14.17
CA SER A 305 4.17 -11.83 14.95
C SER A 305 5.17 -11.32 13.93
N SER A 306 5.28 -9.99 13.75
CA SER A 306 6.55 -9.48 13.24
C SER A 306 7.63 -10.08 14.15
N SER A 307 8.61 -10.76 13.56
CA SER A 307 9.78 -11.32 14.24
C SER A 307 10.11 -10.45 15.44
N ALA A 308 9.87 -10.96 16.66
CA ALA A 308 9.88 -10.21 17.91
C ALA A 308 10.95 -9.12 17.83
N SER A 309 10.53 -7.91 17.47
CA SER A 309 11.47 -6.82 17.34
C SER A 309 11.93 -6.62 18.77
N ARG A 310 13.18 -7.01 19.04
CA ARG A 310 13.90 -6.47 20.19
C ARG A 310 13.98 -4.98 19.91
N ALA A 311 12.90 -4.27 20.20
CA ALA A 311 12.83 -2.83 20.18
C ALA A 311 13.79 -2.37 21.28
N ARG A 312 15.08 -2.30 20.94
CA ARG A 312 16.00 -1.47 21.68
C ARG A 312 15.51 -0.04 21.44
N PRO A 313 15.20 0.72 22.49
CA PRO A 313 14.90 2.14 22.33
C PRO A 313 16.07 2.79 21.58
N ARG A 314 15.77 3.51 20.48
CA ARG A 314 16.76 4.39 19.86
C ARG A 314 17.25 5.35 20.95
N PRO A 315 18.57 5.54 21.14
CA PRO A 315 19.05 6.55 22.07
C PRO A 315 18.54 7.91 21.56
N THR A 316 17.81 8.61 22.40
CA THR A 316 17.54 10.03 22.25
C THR A 316 18.88 10.73 22.20
N SER A 317 19.35 11.10 21.00
CA SER A 317 20.45 12.07 20.89
C SER A 317 19.88 13.43 21.26
N SER A 318 19.95 13.75 22.55
CA SER A 318 20.07 15.13 22.97
C SER A 318 21.33 15.70 22.32
N ARG A 319 21.18 16.71 21.47
CA ARG A 319 22.24 17.67 21.14
C ARG A 319 21.59 18.91 20.53
N ARG A 320 21.47 19.91 21.42
CA ARG A 320 21.49 21.37 21.27
C ARG A 320 20.55 22.00 20.25
#